data_AF-A0A4Y2FBM7-F1
#
_entry.id   AF-A0A4Y2FBM7-F1
#
_cell.length_a   1.000
_cell.length_b   1.000
_cell.length_c   1.000
_cell.angle_alpha   90.00
_cell.angle_beta   90.00
_cell.angle_gamma   90.00
#
_symmetry.space_group_name_H-M   'P 1'
#
loop_
_entity.id
_entity.type
_entity.pdbx_description
1 polymer ?
#
loop_
_entity_poly.entity_id
_entity_poly.type
_entity_poly.pdbx_seq_one_letter_code
_entity_poly.pdbx_strand_id
1 'polypeptide(L)'
;MESKLKIAVLCYLGLFVIVQGLSLEPKLLAKYEKCWTYSSCLSNGKDRRTVYECFEVLRPEELKSLYQTIQDFYKYKSKNFNDSLKEYCELDDGKKSDVYAKSLDGAITYDKEVCADESKKGACTRVTEKFRCLLRNLDHLWQQGKCQVDA
;
A
#
# COMPACT_ATOMS: atom_id res chain seq x y z
N MET A 1 16.96 -22.30 41.04
CA MET A 1 17.36 -21.36 39.96
C MET A 1 16.38 -21.37 38.78
N GLU A 2 15.14 -21.87 38.95
CA GLU A 2 14.19 -22.09 37.85
C GLU A 2 13.18 -20.95 37.61
N SER A 3 12.95 -20.05 38.57
CA SER A 3 11.93 -19.00 38.40
C SER A 3 12.38 -17.84 37.52
N LYS A 4 13.69 -17.56 37.45
CA LYS A 4 14.25 -16.47 36.63
C LYS A 4 14.29 -16.82 35.13
N LEU A 5 14.39 -18.11 34.80
CA LEU A 5 14.43 -18.59 33.41
C LEU A 5 13.05 -18.42 32.74
N LYS A 6 11.96 -18.65 33.47
CA LYS A 6 10.59 -18.57 32.94
C LYS A 6 10.16 -17.14 32.60
N ILE A 7 10.62 -16.15 33.37
CA ILE A 7 10.30 -14.72 33.13
C ILE A 7 11.06 -14.18 31.91
N ALA A 8 12.33 -14.57 31.74
CA ALA A 8 13.12 -14.15 30.57
C ALA A 8 12.58 -14.71 29.25
N VAL A 9 12.08 -15.95 29.25
CA VAL A 9 11.46 -16.57 28.06
C VAL A 9 10.14 -15.89 27.68
N LEU A 10 9.33 -15.45 28.66
CA LEU A 10 8.09 -14.72 28.39
C LEU A 10 8.33 -13.31 27.83
N CYS A 11 9.36 -12.60 28.28
CA CYS A 11 9.76 -11.31 27.69
C CYS A 11 10.24 -11.46 26.24
N TYR A 12 10.99 -12.52 25.92
CA TYR A 12 11.41 -12.79 24.55
C TYR A 12 10.23 -13.11 23.63
N LEU A 13 9.28 -13.93 24.08
CA LEU A 13 8.10 -14.27 23.28
C LEU A 13 7.15 -13.07 23.10
N GLY A 14 7.05 -12.15 24.06
CA GLY A 14 6.29 -10.91 23.92
C GLY A 14 6.89 -9.91 22.91
N LEU A 15 8.21 -9.89 22.77
CA LEU A 15 8.91 -9.03 21.79
C LEU A 15 8.85 -9.58 20.36
N PHE A 16 8.72 -10.90 20.17
CA PHE A 16 8.63 -11.51 18.84
C PHE A 16 7.27 -11.32 18.15
N VAL A 17 6.23 -10.90 18.88
CA VAL A 17 4.89 -10.68 18.29
C VAL A 17 4.78 -9.36 17.51
N ILE A 18 5.74 -8.43 17.64
CA ILE A 18 5.67 -7.13 16.96
C ILE A 18 6.36 -7.14 15.58
N VAL A 19 7.07 -8.22 15.21
CA VAL A 19 7.85 -8.30 13.96
C VAL A 19 7.10 -9.00 12.81
N GLN A 20 5.86 -9.46 13.03
CA GLN A 20 5.04 -9.91 11.90
C GLN A 20 4.46 -8.67 11.20
N GLY A 21 5.21 -8.23 10.19
CA GLY A 21 4.82 -7.19 9.27
C GLY A 21 3.39 -7.41 8.79
N LEU A 22 2.69 -6.29 8.62
CA LEU A 22 1.33 -6.11 8.11
C LEU A 22 1.06 -6.86 6.79
N SER A 23 1.09 -8.20 6.81
CA SER A 23 0.70 -9.03 5.68
C SER A 23 -0.81 -8.99 5.66
N LEU A 24 -1.36 -8.26 4.68
CA LEU A 24 -2.80 -8.25 4.47
C LEU A 24 -3.28 -9.69 4.25
N GLU A 25 -4.37 -10.06 4.91
CA GLU A 25 -5.00 -11.36 4.65
C GLU A 25 -5.28 -11.50 3.13
N PRO A 26 -5.03 -12.67 2.50
CA PRO A 26 -5.15 -12.82 1.05
C PRO A 26 -6.51 -12.37 0.48
N LYS A 27 -7.60 -12.58 1.23
CA LYS A 27 -8.95 -12.12 0.85
C LYS A 27 -9.06 -10.59 0.81
N LEU A 28 -8.43 -9.91 1.76
CA LEU A 28 -8.42 -8.46 1.83
C LEU A 28 -7.53 -7.86 0.74
N LEU A 29 -6.40 -8.49 0.46
CA LEU A 29 -5.52 -8.13 -0.65
C LEU A 29 -6.25 -8.23 -2.00
N ALA A 30 -6.93 -9.35 -2.26
CA ALA A 30 -7.72 -9.54 -3.48
C ALA A 30 -8.86 -8.51 -3.61
N LYS A 31 -9.55 -8.21 -2.51
CA LYS A 31 -10.56 -7.14 -2.47
C LYS A 31 -9.97 -5.80 -2.89
N TYR A 32 -8.86 -5.38 -2.29
CA TYR A 32 -8.29 -4.07 -2.58
C TYR A 32 -7.65 -3.99 -3.97
N GLU A 33 -7.07 -5.09 -4.46
CA GLU A 33 -6.58 -5.21 -5.83
C GLU A 33 -7.71 -4.98 -6.83
N LYS A 34 -8.84 -5.69 -6.70
CA LYS A 34 -9.99 -5.51 -7.62
C LYS A 34 -10.45 -4.05 -7.65
N CYS A 35 -10.58 -3.42 -6.48
CA CYS A 35 -11.02 -2.02 -6.41
C CYS A 35 -9.97 -1.02 -6.90
N TRP A 36 -8.69 -1.33 -6.71
CA TRP A 36 -7.59 -0.55 -7.25
C TRP A 36 -7.58 -0.61 -8.77
N THR A 37 -7.70 -1.80 -9.34
CA THR A 37 -7.79 -2.02 -10.79
C THR A 37 -9.01 -1.33 -11.36
N TYR A 38 -10.18 -1.44 -10.72
CA TYR A 38 -11.37 -0.70 -11.12
C TYR A 38 -11.12 0.81 -11.13
N SER A 39 -10.69 1.39 -10.01
CA SER A 39 -10.53 2.85 -9.89
C SER A 39 -9.44 3.41 -10.80
N SER A 40 -8.31 2.71 -10.94
CA SER A 40 -7.15 3.21 -11.68
C SER A 40 -7.26 2.97 -13.19
N CYS A 41 -7.92 1.88 -13.61
CA CYS A 41 -7.89 1.40 -15.00
C CYS A 41 -9.25 1.40 -15.71
N LEU A 42 -10.32 1.03 -15.01
CA LEU A 42 -11.64 0.83 -15.63
C LEU A 42 -12.57 2.03 -15.46
N SER A 43 -12.47 2.72 -14.33
CA SER A 43 -13.33 3.85 -14.02
C SER A 43 -12.91 5.09 -14.79
N ASN A 44 -13.90 5.82 -15.30
CA ASN A 44 -13.73 7.15 -15.87
C ASN A 44 -14.29 8.20 -14.90
N GLY A 45 -13.74 9.42 -14.96
CA GLY A 45 -14.26 10.55 -14.19
C GLY A 45 -13.82 10.54 -12.73
N LYS A 46 -14.80 10.51 -11.81
CA LYS A 46 -14.59 10.84 -10.38
C LYS A 46 -13.72 9.82 -9.64
N ASP A 47 -14.01 8.53 -9.80
CA ASP A 47 -13.35 7.48 -9.02
C ASP A 47 -11.83 7.41 -9.31
N ARG A 48 -11.44 7.54 -10.60
CA ARG A 48 -10.04 7.67 -11.01
C ARG A 48 -9.39 8.96 -10.49
N ARG A 49 -10.11 10.09 -10.53
CA ARG A 49 -9.60 11.37 -10.01
C ARG A 49 -9.30 11.29 -8.52
N THR A 50 -10.18 10.65 -7.75
CA THR A 50 -9.99 10.47 -6.30
C THR A 50 -8.72 9.66 -5.98
N VAL A 51 -8.32 8.71 -6.82
CA VAL A 51 -7.00 8.05 -6.65
C VAL A 51 -5.88 9.08 -6.70
N TYR A 52 -5.83 9.92 -7.73
CA TYR A 52 -4.80 10.96 -7.87
C TYR A 52 -4.85 11.99 -6.73
N GLU A 53 -6.03 12.45 -6.33
CA GLU A 53 -6.23 13.38 -5.21
C GLU A 53 -5.64 12.80 -3.89
N CYS A 54 -5.74 11.49 -3.66
CA CYS A 54 -5.12 10.87 -2.49
C CYS A 54 -3.57 10.93 -2.53
N PHE A 55 -2.95 10.97 -3.72
CA PHE A 55 -1.50 11.13 -3.86
C PHE A 55 -1.03 12.58 -3.79
N GLU A 56 -1.90 13.56 -4.08
CA GLU A 56 -1.57 15.00 -3.99
C GLU A 56 -1.31 15.47 -2.55
N VAL A 57 -1.71 14.68 -1.54
CA VAL A 57 -1.33 14.92 -0.14
C VAL A 57 0.19 14.86 0.04
N LEU A 58 0.89 14.07 -0.77
CA LEU A 58 2.35 13.93 -0.71
C LEU A 58 3.03 15.09 -1.42
N ARG A 59 4.14 15.55 -0.85
CA ARG A 59 5.04 16.47 -1.57
C ARG A 59 5.70 15.74 -2.75
N PRO A 60 6.14 16.46 -3.80
CA PRO A 60 6.78 15.84 -4.96
C PRO A 60 7.97 14.93 -4.62
N GLU A 61 8.80 15.34 -3.66
CA GLU A 61 9.94 14.55 -3.18
C GLU A 61 9.53 13.28 -2.43
N GLU A 62 8.41 13.31 -1.70
CA GLU A 62 7.85 12.18 -0.97
C GLU A 62 7.22 11.18 -1.95
N LEU A 63 6.47 11.67 -2.94
CA LEU A 63 5.91 10.83 -4.00
C LEU A 63 7.02 10.15 -4.80
N LYS A 64 8.10 10.88 -5.10
CA LYS A 64 9.29 10.31 -5.77
C LYS A 64 9.94 9.22 -4.92
N SER A 65 10.16 9.47 -3.62
CA SER A 65 10.79 8.51 -2.71
C SER A 65 9.92 7.26 -2.51
N LEU A 66 8.61 7.44 -2.37
CA LEU A 66 7.64 6.34 -2.37
C LEU A 66 7.75 5.51 -3.64
N TYR A 67 7.76 6.15 -4.80
CA TYR A 67 7.85 5.45 -6.08
C TYR A 67 9.17 4.68 -6.22
N GLN A 68 10.30 5.27 -5.80
CA GLN A 68 11.60 4.58 -5.78
C GLN A 68 11.57 3.35 -4.89
N THR A 69 10.98 3.45 -3.69
CA THR A 69 10.83 2.31 -2.78
C THR A 69 9.96 1.22 -3.40
N ILE A 70 8.87 1.58 -4.09
CA ILE A 70 8.05 0.63 -4.84
C ILE A 70 8.87 -0.08 -5.94
N GLN A 71 9.78 0.63 -6.62
CA GLN A 71 10.62 0.04 -7.66
C GLN A 71 11.60 -1.03 -7.15
N ASP A 72 11.94 -1.00 -5.86
CA ASP A 72 12.77 -2.05 -5.25
C ASP A 72 11.98 -3.37 -5.09
N PHE A 73 10.65 -3.31 -5.04
CA PHE A 73 9.76 -4.47 -4.93
C PHE A 73 9.21 -4.93 -6.29
N TYR A 74 8.89 -3.98 -7.17
CA TYR A 74 8.49 -4.27 -8.55
C TYR A 74 9.07 -3.27 -9.54
N LYS A 75 9.85 -3.78 -10.50
CA LYS A 75 10.55 -2.96 -11.50
C LYS A 75 9.62 -2.54 -12.64
N TYR A 76 8.86 -1.47 -12.41
CA TYR A 76 8.17 -0.74 -13.47
C TYR A 76 9.16 -0.20 -14.51
N LYS A 77 8.80 -0.25 -15.79
CA LYS A 77 9.54 0.41 -16.88
C LYS A 77 9.40 1.93 -16.80
N SER A 78 8.28 2.39 -16.26
CA SER A 78 7.95 3.79 -16.08
C SER A 78 8.94 4.52 -15.18
N LYS A 79 9.19 5.81 -15.47
CA LYS A 79 10.13 6.64 -14.69
C LYS A 79 9.48 7.40 -13.54
N ASN A 80 8.16 7.42 -13.49
CA ASN A 80 7.39 8.13 -12.47
C ASN A 80 6.10 7.37 -12.14
N PHE A 81 5.50 7.74 -11.02
CA PHE A 81 4.30 7.09 -10.51
C PHE A 81 3.11 7.14 -11.48
N ASN A 82 2.84 8.30 -12.11
CA ASN A 82 1.69 8.46 -13.01
C ASN A 82 1.77 7.57 -14.24
N ASP A 83 2.96 7.42 -14.83
CA ASP A 83 3.16 6.51 -15.95
C ASP A 83 3.14 5.05 -15.49
N SER A 84 3.60 4.75 -14.26
CA SER A 84 3.53 3.40 -13.69
C SER A 84 2.10 2.92 -13.49
N LEU A 85 1.15 3.83 -13.21
CA LEU A 85 -0.27 3.51 -13.18
C LEU A 85 -0.81 3.12 -14.55
N LYS A 86 -0.38 3.80 -15.62
CA LYS A 86 -0.77 3.43 -17.00
C LYS A 86 -0.19 2.06 -17.35
N GLU A 87 1.09 1.85 -17.07
CA GLU A 87 1.76 0.56 -17.27
C GLU A 87 1.06 -0.57 -16.51
N TYR A 88 0.65 -0.33 -15.26
CA TYR A 88 -0.13 -1.29 -14.47
C TYR A 88 -1.44 -1.67 -15.17
N CYS A 89 -2.15 -0.71 -15.76
CA CYS A 89 -3.41 -0.95 -16.45
C CYS A 89 -3.27 -1.75 -17.75
N GLU A 90 -2.09 -1.74 -18.36
CA GLU A 90 -1.75 -2.51 -19.56
C GLU A 90 -1.28 -3.94 -19.26
N LEU A 91 -1.11 -4.30 -17.98
CA LEU A 91 -0.75 -5.66 -17.59
C LEU A 91 -1.90 -6.64 -17.81
N ASP A 92 -1.55 -7.89 -18.13
CA ASP A 92 -2.48 -9.02 -18.09
C ASP A 92 -3.08 -9.17 -16.67
N ASP A 93 -4.35 -9.52 -16.55
CA ASP A 93 -5.03 -9.60 -15.25
C ASP A 93 -4.37 -10.59 -14.28
N GLY A 94 -3.83 -11.70 -14.80
CA GLY A 94 -3.06 -12.65 -14.00
C GLY A 94 -1.78 -12.08 -13.40
N LYS A 95 -1.23 -11.00 -13.97
CA LYS A 95 -0.04 -10.31 -13.43
C LYS A 95 -0.41 -9.17 -12.49
N LYS A 96 -1.55 -8.51 -12.68
CA LYS A 96 -1.98 -7.36 -11.86
C LYS A 96 -1.96 -7.66 -10.38
N SER A 97 -2.41 -8.85 -9.98
CA SER A 97 -2.43 -9.25 -8.56
C SER A 97 -1.03 -9.30 -7.92
N ASP A 98 -0.05 -9.93 -8.57
CA ASP A 98 1.34 -9.99 -8.09
C ASP A 98 1.98 -8.59 -8.07
N VAL A 99 1.75 -7.79 -9.12
CA VAL A 99 2.28 -6.42 -9.20
C VAL A 99 1.65 -5.52 -8.14
N TYR A 100 0.35 -5.61 -7.92
CA TYR A 100 -0.34 -4.87 -6.87
C TYR A 100 0.20 -5.23 -5.49
N ALA A 101 0.36 -6.53 -5.20
CA ALA A 101 0.90 -7.00 -3.93
C ALA A 101 2.31 -6.44 -3.66
N LYS A 102 3.23 -6.57 -4.64
CA LYS A 102 4.59 -6.04 -4.53
C LYS A 102 4.62 -4.52 -4.38
N SER A 103 3.78 -3.80 -5.13
CA SER A 103 3.67 -2.35 -5.01
C SER A 103 3.10 -1.91 -3.66
N LEU A 104 2.15 -2.67 -3.11
CA LEU A 104 1.64 -2.43 -1.76
C LEU A 104 2.72 -2.69 -0.71
N ASP A 105 3.51 -3.77 -0.84
CA ASP A 105 4.62 -4.08 0.07
C ASP A 105 5.69 -2.99 0.06
N GLY A 106 6.07 -2.49 -1.12
CA GLY A 106 7.00 -1.36 -1.24
C GLY A 106 6.44 -0.08 -0.62
N ALA A 107 5.14 0.18 -0.82
CA ALA A 107 4.49 1.35 -0.22
C ALA A 107 4.39 1.25 1.31
N ILE A 108 4.09 0.06 1.87
CA ILE A 108 4.08 -0.21 3.32
C ILE A 108 5.50 -0.10 3.90
N THR A 109 6.51 -0.54 3.16
CA THR A 109 7.92 -0.42 3.57
C THR A 109 8.32 1.05 3.68
N TYR A 110 8.00 1.86 2.66
CA TYR A 110 8.22 3.31 2.71
C TYR A 110 7.52 3.98 3.90
N ASP A 111 6.26 3.63 4.19
CA ASP A 111 5.53 4.15 5.35
C ASP A 111 6.25 3.84 6.66
N LYS A 112 6.68 2.59 6.86
CA LYS A 112 7.44 2.18 8.05
C LYS A 112 8.75 2.95 8.19
N GLU A 113 9.51 3.09 7.11
CA GLU A 113 10.79 3.80 7.12
C GLU A 113 10.62 5.29 7.46
N VAL A 114 9.64 5.94 6.85
CA VAL A 114 9.37 7.37 7.10
C VAL A 114 8.83 7.58 8.52
N CYS A 115 7.98 6.67 9.00
CA CYS A 115 7.38 6.79 10.34
C CYS A 115 8.31 6.35 11.48
N ALA A 116 9.37 5.59 11.19
CA ALA A 116 10.41 5.27 12.17
C ALA A 116 11.38 6.46 12.44
N ASP A 117 11.45 7.42 11.52
CA ASP A 117 12.32 8.59 11.62
C ASP A 117 11.57 9.75 12.31
N GLU A 118 11.92 10.05 13.56
CA GLU A 118 11.29 11.12 14.35
C GLU A 118 11.38 12.50 13.68
N SER A 119 12.42 12.75 12.88
CA SER A 119 12.58 14.00 12.15
C SER A 119 11.58 14.15 10.99
N LYS A 120 10.98 13.04 10.54
CA LYS A 120 10.04 12.96 9.42
C LYS A 120 8.58 12.86 9.86
N LYS A 121 8.24 13.24 11.11
CA LYS A 121 6.87 13.20 11.62
C LYS A 121 5.83 13.81 10.67
N GLY A 122 6.15 14.95 10.05
CA GLY A 122 5.25 15.59 9.07
C GLY A 122 5.04 14.77 7.80
N ALA A 123 6.08 14.10 7.31
CA ALA A 123 5.99 13.21 6.16
C ALA A 123 5.21 11.93 6.52
N CYS A 124 5.49 11.34 7.69
CA CYS A 124 4.74 10.19 8.20
C CYS A 124 3.22 10.48 8.26
N THR A 125 2.83 11.64 8.79
CA THR A 125 1.41 12.06 8.80
C THR A 125 0.80 12.09 7.39
N ARG A 126 1.48 12.70 6.40
CA ARG A 126 1.01 12.76 5.01
C ARG A 126 0.92 11.40 4.35
N VAL A 127 1.89 10.52 4.57
CA VAL A 127 1.88 9.15 4.04
C VAL A 127 0.73 8.35 4.63
N THR A 128 0.54 8.43 5.95
CA THR A 128 -0.59 7.81 6.65
C THR A 128 -1.93 8.36 6.13
N GLU A 129 -2.06 9.67 5.91
CA GLU A 129 -3.25 10.29 5.34
C GLU A 129 -3.54 9.83 3.92
N LYS A 130 -2.51 9.72 3.07
CA LYS A 130 -2.60 9.17 1.73
C LYS A 130 -3.11 7.72 1.74
N PHE A 131 -2.57 6.86 2.62
CA PHE A 131 -3.07 5.48 2.76
C PHE A 131 -4.52 5.44 3.25
N ARG A 132 -4.86 6.26 4.23
CA ARG A 132 -6.24 6.35 4.73
C ARG A 132 -7.21 6.81 3.65
N CYS A 133 -6.82 7.79 2.84
CA CYS A 133 -7.61 8.28 1.70
C CYS A 133 -7.86 7.16 0.69
N LEU A 134 -6.79 6.46 0.26
CA LEU A 134 -6.87 5.36 -0.69
C LEU A 134 -7.75 4.23 -0.17
N LEU A 135 -7.47 3.70 1.02
CA LEU A 135 -8.22 2.57 1.59
C LEU A 135 -9.70 2.90 1.77
N ARG A 136 -10.03 4.11 2.23
CA ARG A 136 -11.42 4.58 2.34
C ARG A 136 -12.10 4.63 0.98
N ASN A 137 -11.42 5.13 -0.05
CA ASN A 137 -11.96 5.16 -1.40
C ASN A 137 -12.22 3.73 -1.93
N LEU A 138 -11.25 2.82 -1.76
CA LEU A 138 -11.40 1.43 -2.20
C LEU A 138 -12.51 0.70 -1.44
N ASP A 139 -12.65 0.93 -0.14
CA ASP A 139 -13.75 0.41 0.67
C ASP A 139 -15.11 0.95 0.21
N HIS A 140 -15.18 2.24 -0.14
CA HIS A 140 -16.39 2.86 -0.67
C HIS A 140 -16.80 2.23 -2.01
N LEU A 141 -15.85 2.03 -2.92
CA LEU A 141 -16.09 1.36 -4.21
C LEU A 141 -16.55 -0.08 -4.02
N TRP A 142 -15.95 -0.80 -3.06
CA TRP A 142 -16.36 -2.15 -2.70
C TRP A 142 -17.80 -2.17 -2.17
N GLN A 143 -18.16 -1.28 -1.26
CA GLN A 143 -19.50 -1.19 -0.69
C GLN A 143 -20.57 -0.85 -1.75
N GLN A 144 -20.20 -0.10 -2.78
CA GLN A 144 -21.07 0.20 -3.92
C GLN A 144 -21.20 -0.95 -4.94
N GLY A 145 -20.47 -2.06 -4.74
CA GLY A 145 -20.45 -3.18 -5.69
C GLY A 145 -19.68 -2.90 -6.98
N LYS A 146 -19.05 -1.73 -7.11
CA LYS A 146 -18.42 -1.27 -8.37
C LYS A 146 -17.24 -2.14 -8.81
N CYS A 147 -16.48 -2.66 -7.84
CA CYS A 147 -15.33 -3.53 -8.06
C CYS A 147 -15.60 -5.00 -7.73
N GLN A 148 -16.87 -5.39 -7.58
CA GLN A 148 -17.28 -6.78 -7.37
C GLN A 148 -17.64 -7.49 -8.67
N VAL A 149 -17.73 -6.75 -9.78
CA VAL A 149 -17.97 -7.32 -11.11
C VAL A 149 -16.70 -8.03 -11.55
N ASP A 150 -16.80 -9.30 -11.94
CA ASP A 150 -15.68 -10.00 -12.56
C ASP A 150 -15.35 -9.29 -13.88
N ALA A 151 -14.08 -8.89 -14.02
CA ALA A 151 -13.55 -8.31 -15.25
C ALA A 151 -13.42 -9.39 -16.33
#